data_AF-A0A843UBX6-F1
#
_entry.id   AF-A0A843UBX6-F1
#
_cell.length_a   1.000
_cell.length_b   1.000
_cell.length_c   1.000
_cell.angle_alpha   90.00
_cell.angle_beta   90.00
_cell.angle_gamma   90.00
#
_symmetry.space_group_name_H-M   'P 1'
#
loop_
_entity.id
_entity.type
_entity.pdbx_description
1 polymer ?
#
loop_
_entity_poly.entity_id
_entity_poly.type
_entity_poly.pdbx_seq_one_letter_code
_entity_poly.pdbx_strand_id
1 'polypeptide(L)'
;LQIPESASWWKQKLVLFLREKLGLPDVLLMAVFSISLKAWVGIVLWFLLAPIAHRWDLGPIYILGTGFAMMLINLGKRQDGDVRFKWGYFFIYM
;
A
#
# COMPACT_ATOMS: atom_id res chain seq x y z
N LEU A 1 -2.00 -12.40 18.24
CA LEU A 1 -2.13 -10.93 18.07
C LEU A 1 -3.61 -10.60 18.08
N GLN A 2 -4.06 -9.71 18.97
CA GLN A 2 -5.47 -9.35 19.10
C GLN A 2 -5.96 -8.75 17.79
N ILE A 3 -6.99 -9.36 17.19
CA ILE A 3 -7.71 -8.74 16.08
C ILE A 3 -8.27 -7.44 16.65
N PRO A 4 -7.94 -6.25 16.10
CA PRO A 4 -8.54 -5.02 16.59
C PRO A 4 -10.05 -5.14 16.43
N GLU A 5 -10.77 -5.24 17.55
CA GLU A 5 -12.24 -5.32 17.62
C GLU A 5 -12.92 -4.11 16.96
N SER A 6 -12.17 -3.06 16.64
CA SER A 6 -12.63 -1.86 15.94
C SER A 6 -12.70 -1.98 14.41
N ALA A 7 -12.31 -3.12 13.82
CA ALA A 7 -12.39 -3.32 12.38
C ALA A 7 -13.80 -3.78 11.95
N SER A 8 -14.43 -3.01 11.04
CA SER A 8 -15.71 -3.33 10.40
C SER A 8 -15.86 -4.83 10.08
N TRP A 9 -16.98 -5.42 10.46
CA TRP A 9 -17.29 -6.87 10.36
C TRP A 9 -16.94 -7.50 8.99
N TRP A 10 -17.11 -6.74 7.91
CA TRP A 10 -16.74 -7.17 6.55
C TRP A 10 -15.23 -7.31 6.33
N LYS A 11 -14.42 -6.43 6.92
CA LYS A 11 -12.96 -6.51 6.83
C LYS A 11 -12.44 -7.75 7.56
N GLN A 12 -13.01 -8.06 8.73
CA GLN A 12 -12.65 -9.27 9.48
C GLN A 12 -12.97 -10.54 8.68
N LYS A 13 -14.15 -10.60 8.05
CA LYS A 13 -14.57 -11.74 7.23
C LYS A 13 -13.68 -11.91 5.99
N LEU A 14 -13.29 -10.80 5.35
CA LEU A 14 -12.32 -10.82 4.24
C LEU A 14 -10.94 -11.30 4.70
N VAL A 15 -10.42 -10.78 5.81
CA VAL A 15 -9.11 -11.18 6.36
C VAL A 15 -9.09 -12.68 6.65
N LEU A 16 -10.12 -13.20 7.34
CA LEU A 16 -10.26 -14.63 7.61
C LEU A 16 -10.32 -15.45 6.32
N PHE A 17 -11.14 -15.03 5.36
CA PHE A 17 -11.25 -15.72 4.07
C PHE A 17 -9.92 -15.75 3.31
N LEU A 18 -9.23 -14.61 3.17
CA LEU A 18 -7.94 -14.56 2.48
C LEU A 18 -6.86 -15.38 3.20
N ARG A 19 -6.91 -15.45 4.54
CA ARG A 19 -5.96 -16.23 5.33
C ARG A 19 -6.21 -17.74 5.20
N GLU A 20 -7.47 -18.17 5.30
CA GLU A 20 -7.83 -19.59 5.29
C GLU A 20 -7.82 -20.20 3.89
N LYS A 21 -8.32 -19.49 2.87
CA LYS A 21 -8.38 -20.02 1.49
C LYS A 21 -7.09 -19.83 0.70
N LEU A 22 -6.36 -18.76 0.98
CA LEU A 22 -5.25 -18.30 0.14
C LEU A 22 -3.90 -18.41 0.85
N GLY A 23 -3.88 -18.76 2.14
CA GLY A 23 -2.64 -18.97 2.92
C GLY A 23 -1.77 -17.72 3.02
N LEU A 24 -2.35 -16.54 2.80
CA LEU A 24 -1.58 -15.31 2.69
C LEU A 24 -0.97 -14.93 4.05
N PRO A 25 0.34 -14.61 4.10
CA PRO A 25 0.98 -14.08 5.29
C PRO A 25 0.27 -12.83 5.79
N ASP A 26 0.15 -12.69 7.11
CA ASP A 26 -0.52 -11.56 7.77
C ASP A 26 0.10 -10.20 7.35
N VAL A 27 1.38 -10.18 6.94
CA VAL A 27 2.08 -9.00 6.39
C VAL A 27 1.46 -8.50 5.09
N LEU A 28 1.08 -9.39 4.18
CA LEU A 28 0.46 -9.02 2.91
C LEU A 28 -0.94 -8.45 3.14
N LEU A 29 -1.70 -9.03 4.08
CA LEU A 29 -3.01 -8.53 4.46
C LEU A 29 -2.89 -7.12 5.06
N MET A 30 -1.96 -6.91 5.99
CA MET A 30 -1.69 -5.59 6.54
C MET A 30 -1.33 -4.57 5.46
N ALA A 31 -0.42 -4.92 4.54
CA ALA A 31 -0.04 -4.05 3.44
C ALA A 31 -1.25 -3.67 2.57
N VAL A 32 -2.06 -4.66 2.18
CA VAL A 32 -3.22 -4.44 1.33
C VAL A 32 -4.29 -3.57 1.99
N PHE A 33 -4.60 -3.84 3.26
CA PHE A 33 -5.59 -3.07 4.02
C PHE A 33 -5.09 -1.69 4.47
N SER A 34 -3.77 -1.46 4.52
CA SER A 34 -3.17 -0.16 4.85
C SER A 34 -3.36 0.88 3.74
N ILE A 35 -3.52 0.43 2.49
CA ILE A 35 -3.68 1.32 1.33
C ILE A 35 -5.14 1.80 1.28
N SER A 36 -5.33 3.11 1.12
CA SER A 36 -6.67 3.70 1.02
C SER A 36 -7.42 3.20 -0.23
N LEU A 37 -8.76 3.12 -0.15
CA LEU A 37 -9.58 2.70 -1.29
C LEU A 37 -9.37 3.57 -2.54
N LYS A 38 -9.15 4.89 -2.36
CA LYS A 38 -8.83 5.81 -3.47
C LYS A 38 -7.52 5.43 -4.15
N ALA A 39 -6.50 5.06 -3.38
CA ALA A 39 -5.22 4.60 -3.93
C ALA A 39 -5.37 3.25 -4.65
N TRP A 40 -6.18 2.32 -4.13
CA TRP A 40 -6.52 1.08 -4.82
C TRP A 40 -7.16 1.30 -6.18
N VAL A 41 -8.13 2.22 -6.28
CA VAL A 41 -8.74 2.61 -7.56
C VAL A 41 -7.67 3.15 -8.52
N GLY A 42 -6.75 3.99 -8.02
CA GLY A 42 -5.63 4.49 -8.81
C GLY A 42 -4.70 3.39 -9.33
N ILE A 43 -4.33 2.43 -8.48
CA ILE A 43 -3.48 1.28 -8.86
C ILE A 43 -4.16 0.44 -9.93
N VAL A 44 -5.43 0.09 -9.74
CA VAL A 44 -6.20 -0.70 -10.72
C VAL A 44 -6.30 0.04 -12.05
N LEU A 45 -6.63 1.34 -12.03
CA LEU A 45 -6.72 2.15 -13.23
C LEU A 45 -5.38 2.25 -13.96
N TRP A 46 -4.28 2.39 -13.22
CA TRP A 46 -2.92 2.37 -13.77
C TRP A 46 -2.64 1.04 -14.49
N PHE A 47 -2.94 -0.11 -13.89
CA PHE A 47 -2.79 -1.40 -14.56
C PHE A 47 -3.68 -1.56 -15.81
N LEU A 48 -4.90 -1.03 -15.80
CA LEU A 48 -5.80 -1.05 -16.97
C LEU A 48 -5.29 -0.18 -18.13
N LEU A 49 -4.55 0.88 -17.85
CA LEU A 49 -3.93 1.77 -18.84
C LEU A 49 -2.66 1.19 -19.46
N ALA A 50 -1.95 0.31 -18.75
CA ALA A 50 -0.74 -0.34 -19.23
C ALA A 50 -0.87 -1.02 -20.62
N PRO A 51 -1.90 -1.84 -20.91
CA PRO A 51 -2.06 -2.44 -22.25
C PRO A 51 -2.34 -1.41 -23.34
N ILE A 52 -3.00 -0.29 -23.02
CA ILE A 52 -3.25 0.80 -23.97
C ILE A 52 -1.93 1.48 -24.31
N ALA A 53 -1.12 1.80 -23.30
CA ALA A 53 0.21 2.37 -23.48
C ALA A 53 1.13 1.45 -24.28
N HIS A 54 1.07 0.13 -24.03
CA HIS A 54 1.84 -0.85 -24.79
C HIS A 54 1.41 -0.92 -26.26
N ARG A 55 0.10 -0.92 -26.55
CA ARG A 55 -0.42 -0.93 -27.92
C ARG A 55 -0.01 0.29 -28.76
N TRP A 56 0.30 1.40 -28.11
CA TRP A 56 0.69 2.65 -28.78
C TRP A 56 2.21 2.86 -28.78
N ASP A 57 2.99 1.83 -28.40
CA ASP A 57 4.45 1.90 -28.20
C ASP A 57 4.91 2.98 -27.19
N LEU A 58 3.99 3.43 -26.33
CA LEU A 58 4.23 4.41 -25.26
C LEU A 58 4.62 3.75 -23.94
N GLY A 59 4.81 2.43 -23.89
CA GLY A 59 5.13 1.69 -22.67
C GLY A 59 6.26 2.29 -21.84
N PRO A 60 7.43 2.60 -22.44
CA PRO A 60 8.54 3.23 -21.72
C PRO A 60 8.17 4.61 -21.16
N ILE A 61 7.48 5.44 -21.95
CA ILE A 61 7.06 6.79 -21.55
C ILE A 61 6.03 6.72 -20.42
N TYR A 62 5.12 5.74 -20.47
CA TYR A 62 4.12 5.51 -19.45
C TYR A 62 4.75 5.17 -18.09
N ILE A 63 5.73 4.27 -18.08
CA ILE A 63 6.44 3.88 -16.85
C ILE A 63 7.30 5.05 -16.33
N LEU A 64 8.06 5.70 -17.21
CA LEU A 64 8.93 6.81 -16.82
C LEU A 64 8.14 8.01 -16.32
N GLY A 65 7.07 8.40 -17.04
CA GLY A 65 6.22 9.52 -16.68
C GLY A 65 5.48 9.28 -15.37
N THR A 66 4.97 8.07 -15.14
CA THR A 66 4.29 7.74 -13.88
C THR A 66 5.26 7.68 -12.70
N GLY A 67 6.44 7.08 -12.87
CA GLY A 67 7.49 7.10 -11.84
C GLY A 67 7.99 8.52 -11.52
N PHE A 68 8.22 9.34 -12.55
CA PHE A 68 8.65 10.73 -12.37
C PHE A 68 7.58 11.58 -11.68
N ALA A 69 6.30 11.42 -12.06
CA ALA A 69 5.19 12.08 -11.38
C ALA A 69 5.09 11.67 -9.90
N MET A 70 5.30 10.38 -9.57
CA MET A 70 5.35 9.91 -8.18
C MET A 70 6.48 10.58 -7.41
N MET A 71 7.67 10.73 -8.00
CA MET A 71 8.77 11.46 -7.37
C MET A 71 8.39 12.91 -7.10
N LEU A 72 7.86 13.64 -8.10
CA LEU A 72 7.44 15.05 -7.93
C LEU A 72 6.38 15.23 -6.85
N ILE A 73 5.36 14.36 -6.81
CA ILE A 73 4.32 14.39 -5.77
C ILE A 73 4.92 14.11 -4.37
N ASN A 74 6.02 13.36 -4.31
CA ASN A 74 6.71 13.02 -3.08
C ASN A 74 7.77 14.06 -2.65
N LEU A 75 8.27 14.91 -3.56
CA LEU A 75 9.36 15.87 -3.28
C LEU A 75 9.05 16.84 -2.12
N GLY A 76 7.77 17.19 -1.91
CA GLY A 76 7.33 18.10 -0.83
C GLY A 76 6.72 17.43 0.40
N LYS A 77 6.74 16.09 0.49
CA LYS A 77 6.13 15.32 1.60
C LYS A 77 7.13 14.70 2.56
N ARG A 78 8.43 14.88 2.32
CA ARG A 78 9.46 14.49 3.29
C ARG A 78 9.27 15.34 4.54
N GLN A 79 8.91 14.72 5.65
CA GLN A 79 9.00 15.36 6.96
C GLN A 79 10.49 15.60 7.24
N ASP A 80 10.85 16.85 7.44
CA ASP A 80 12.20 17.22 7.85
C ASP A 80 12.54 16.52 9.16
N GLY A 81 13.49 15.58 9.10
CA GLY A 81 14.46 15.32 10.16
C GLY A 81 14.02 14.88 11.56
N ASP A 82 12.75 14.66 11.90
CA ASP A 82 12.40 14.16 13.26
C ASP A 82 12.49 12.63 13.34
N VAL A 83 13.69 12.11 13.04
CA VAL A 83 14.12 10.78 13.47
C VAL A 83 14.46 10.82 14.97
N ARG A 84 13.48 11.15 15.82
CA ARG A 84 13.53 10.74 17.22
C ARG A 84 13.20 9.24 17.26
N PHE A 85 14.22 8.45 16.96
CA PHE A 85 14.23 6.99 16.94
C PHE A 85 13.72 6.47 18.30
N LYS A 86 12.42 6.12 18.38
CA LYS A 86 11.70 5.70 19.60
C LYS A 86 12.07 4.27 20.06
N TRP A 87 13.33 3.85 19.97
CA TRP A 87 13.74 2.54 20.47
C TRP A 87 13.70 2.45 21.99
N GLY A 88 13.79 3.58 22.70
CA GLY A 88 13.72 3.59 24.16
C GLY A 88 12.43 3.00 24.73
N TYR A 89 11.29 3.12 24.02
CA TYR A 89 10.01 2.57 24.49
C TYR A 89 9.85 1.07 24.22
N PHE A 90 10.65 0.49 23.32
CA PHE A 90 10.58 -0.94 23.01
C PHE A 90 11.30 -1.80 24.06
N PHE A 91 12.32 -1.25 24.74
CA PHE A 91 13.10 -1.96 25.76
C PHE A 91 12.61 -1.74 27.21
N ILE A 92 11.84 -0.68 27.50
CA ILE A 92 11.37 -0.37 28.86
C ILE A 92 10.13 -1.19 29.26
N TYR A 93 9.41 -1.75 28.28
CA TYR A 93 8.15 -2.48 28.51
C TYR A 93 8.27 -4.00 28.24
N MET A 94 9.50 -4.53 28.22
CA MET A 94 9.77 -5.98 28.15
C MET A 94 10.36 -6.48 29.46
#